data_AF-A0A484ZM69-F1
#
_entry.id   AF-A0A484ZM69-F1
#
_cell.length_a   1.000
_cell.length_b   1.000
_cell.length_c   1.000
_cell.angle_alpha   90.00
_cell.angle_beta   90.00
_cell.angle_gamma   90.00
#
_symmetry.space_group_name_H-M   'P 1'
#
loop_
_entity.id
_entity.type
_entity.pdbx_description
1 polymer ?
#
loop_
_entity_poly.entity_id
_entity_poly.type
_entity_poly.pdbx_seq_one_letter_code
_entity_poly.pdbx_strand_id
1 'polypeptide(L)' 'MTIIDLPGVGESALRDREYASLYREWLPQVDIVLWLLKADDRALAIDETFYRDVIGEQYRQKILVCGEPDRQTGTLP' A
#
# COMPACT_ATOMS: atom_id res chain seq x y z
N MET A 1 -11.41 6.99 -18.80
CA MET A 1 -11.07 6.39 -17.50
C MET A 1 -9.80 5.60 -17.71
N THR A 2 -8.73 5.96 -17.01
CA THR A 2 -7.40 5.35 -17.14
C THR A 2 -7.08 4.63 -15.85
N ILE A 3 -6.77 3.34 -15.93
CA ILE A 3 -6.29 2.57 -14.79
C ILE A 3 -4.78 2.44 -14.96
N ILE A 4 -4.05 2.80 -13.92
CA ILE A 4 -2.59 2.72 -13.88
C ILE A 4 -2.25 1.65 -12.87
N ASP A 5 -1.57 0.61 -13.33
CA ASP A 5 -1.05 -0.44 -12.47
C ASP A 5 0.31 0.01 -11.96
N LEU A 6 0.43 0.16 -10.64
CA LEU A 6 1.68 0.51 -9.99
C LEU A 6 2.29 -0.75 -9.37
N PRO A 7 3.63 -0.90 -9.42
CA PRO A 7 4.28 -2.07 -8.84
C PRO A 7 3.99 -2.18 -7.34
N GLY A 8 3.83 -3.41 -6.88
CA GLY A 8 3.72 -3.72 -5.46
C GLY A 8 5.02 -3.44 -4.72
N VAL A 9 4.90 -3.13 -3.43
CA VAL A 9 6.02 -2.79 -2.55
C VAL A 9 6.24 -3.91 -1.54
N GLY A 10 7.47 -4.01 -1.02
CA GLY A 10 7.80 -4.96 0.05
C GLY A 10 8.52 -6.24 -0.38
N GLU A 11 8.85 -6.39 -1.66
CA GLU A 11 9.77 -7.45 -2.11
C GLU A 11 11.25 -7.10 -1.84
N SER A 12 11.62 -5.82 -1.92
CA SER A 12 13.00 -5.37 -1.68
C SER A 12 13.06 -3.86 -1.44
N ALA A 13 13.66 -3.46 -0.31
CA ALA A 13 13.84 -2.05 0.08
C ALA A 13 14.57 -1.20 -0.97
N LEU A 14 15.41 -1.81 -1.82
CA LEU A 14 16.08 -1.11 -2.90
C LEU A 14 15.11 -0.72 -4.03
N ARG A 15 14.22 -1.65 -4.41
CA ARG A 15 13.18 -1.43 -5.42
C ARG A 15 12.08 -0.52 -4.89
N ASP A 16 11.75 -0.65 -3.60
CA ASP A 16 10.76 0.21 -2.94
C ASP A 16 11.15 1.69 -3.06
N ARG A 17 12.44 2.04 -3.02
CA ARG A 17 12.89 3.44 -3.24
C ARG A 17 12.69 3.93 -4.66
N GLU A 18 12.91 3.09 -5.68
CA GLU A 18 12.58 3.43 -7.07
C GLU A 18 11.07 3.61 -7.23
N TYR A 19 10.29 2.68 -6.69
CA TYR A 19 8.83 2.73 -6.74
C TYR A 19 8.29 3.96 -6.00
N ALA A 20 8.87 4.35 -4.87
CA ALA A 20 8.49 5.55 -4.14
C ALA A 20 8.53 6.83 -5.00
N SER A 21 9.53 6.95 -5.86
CA SER A 21 9.64 8.10 -6.79
C SER A 21 8.54 8.05 -7.84
N LEU A 22 8.27 6.86 -8.37
CA LEU A 22 7.23 6.62 -9.38
C LEU A 22 5.83 6.94 -8.81
N TYR A 23 5.54 6.48 -7.59
CA TYR A 23 4.30 6.81 -6.89
C TYR A 23 4.17 8.33 -6.67
N ARG A 24 5.24 9.03 -6.27
CA ARG A 24 5.21 10.50 -6.08
C ARG A 24 4.86 11.28 -7.34
N GLU A 25 5.27 10.82 -8.52
CA GLU A 25 4.93 11.46 -9.79
C GLU A 25 3.47 11.24 -10.19
N TRP A 26 2.92 10.06 -9.90
CA TRP A 26 1.55 9.70 -10.26
C TRP A 26 0.50 10.17 -9.26
N LEU A 27 0.77 10.11 -7.95
CA LEU A 27 -0.15 10.48 -6.86
C LEU A 27 -0.88 11.84 -7.03
N PRO A 28 -0.24 12.93 -7.51
CA PRO A 28 -0.94 14.18 -7.76
C PRO A 28 -1.91 14.12 -8.95
N GLN A 29 -1.71 13.18 -9.88
CA GLN A 29 -2.51 13.02 -11.10
C GLN A 29 -3.65 12.02 -10.95
N VAL A 30 -3.58 11.09 -9.98
CA VAL A 30 -4.64 10.11 -9.70
C VAL A 30 -5.66 10.64 -8.68
N ASP A 31 -6.92 10.29 -8.93
CA ASP A 31 -8.04 10.60 -8.04
C ASP A 31 -8.18 9.59 -6.90
N ILE A 32 -7.93 8.30 -7.18
CA ILE A 32 -8.09 7.17 -6.25
C ILE A 32 -6.92 6.21 -6.42
N VAL A 33 -6.39 5.71 -5.30
CA VAL A 33 -5.36 4.67 -5.24
C VAL A 33 -5.95 3.46 -4.51
N LEU A 34 -5.94 2.30 -5.15
CA LEU A 34 -6.35 1.05 -4.53
C LEU A 34 -5.11 0.36 -3.97
N TRP A 35 -5.03 0.22 -2.64
CA TRP A 35 -3.92 -0.43 -1.97
C TRP A 35 -4.35 -1.82 -1.50
N LEU A 36 -3.73 -2.86 -2.04
CA LEU A 36 -4.04 -4.25 -1.68
C LEU A 36 -3.04 -4.73 -0.63
N LEU A 37 -3.50 -4.90 0.60
CA LEU A 37 -2.69 -5.48 1.68
C LEU A 37 -2.94 -6.98 1.77
N LYS A 38 -1.87 -7.77 1.80
CA LYS A 38 -1.95 -9.16 2.27
C LYS A 38 -1.93 -9.16 3.79
N ALA A 39 -2.78 -9.96 4.42
CA ALA A 39 -2.83 -10.13 5.87
C ALA A 39 -1.64 -10.94 6.44
N ASP A 40 -0.47 -10.87 5.81
CA ASP A 40 0.77 -11.43 6.32
C ASP A 40 1.47 -10.37 7.17
N ASP A 41 1.72 -10.70 8.45
CA ASP A 41 2.29 -9.81 9.47
C ASP A 41 3.58 -9.10 9.02
N ARG A 42 4.38 -9.79 8.20
CA ARG A 42 5.65 -9.29 7.65
C ARG A 42 5.47 -8.27 6.51
N ALA A 43 4.40 -8.40 5.73
CA ALA A 43 4.07 -7.43 4.70
C ALA A 43 3.56 -6.13 5.34
N LEU A 44 2.75 -6.25 6.40
CA LEU A 44 2.15 -5.13 7.11
C LEU A 44 3.16 -4.06 7.58
N ALA A 45 4.28 -4.48 8.18
CA ALA A 45 5.30 -3.56 8.69
C ALA A 45 6.05 -2.79 7.57
N ILE A 46 6.23 -3.43 6.41
CA ILE A 46 6.89 -2.82 5.25
C ILE A 46 5.91 -1.87 4.55
N ASP A 47 4.66 -2.30 4.38
CA ASP A 47 3.56 -1.49 3.87
C ASP A 47 3.36 -0.22 4.71
N GLU A 48 3.39 -0.32 6.05
CA GLU A 48 3.21 0.85 6.93
C GLU A 48 4.34 1.88 6.76
N THR A 49 5.58 1.41 6.66
CA THR A 49 6.74 2.28 6.44
C THR A 49 6.65 2.97 5.08
N PHE A 50 6.30 2.22 4.03
CA PHE A 50 6.13 2.77 2.70
C PHE A 50 4.97 3.77 2.63
N TYR A 51 3.84 3.43 3.26
CA TYR A 51 2.67 4.30 3.34
C TYR A 51 3.04 5.65 3.97
N ARG A 52 3.74 5.63 5.10
CA ARG A 52 4.20 6.86 5.75
C ARG A 52 5.18 7.65 4.89
N ASP A 53 6.15 6.98 4.27
CA ASP A 53 7.26 7.63 3.58
C ASP A 53 6.91 8.12 2.17
N VAL A 54 5.89 7.54 1.52
CA VAL A 54 5.54 7.82 0.11
C VAL A 54 4.19 8.49 -0.04
N ILE A 55 3.16 7.97 0.63
CA ILE A 55 1.82 8.57 0.61
C ILE A 55 1.78 9.77 1.56
N GLY A 56 2.21 9.57 2.80
CA GLY A 56 2.05 10.55 3.87
C GLY A 56 0.59 10.93 4.14
N GLU A 57 0.36 12.00 4.91
CA GLU A 57 -1.01 12.44 5.24
C GLU A 57 -1.75 13.10 4.07
N GLN A 58 -1.01 13.63 3.10
CA GLN A 58 -1.55 14.39 1.96
C GLN A 58 -2.51 13.56 1.10
N TYR A 59 -2.14 12.31 0.80
CA TYR A 59 -2.91 11.44 -0.09
C TYR A 59 -3.71 10.36 0.66
N ARG A 60 -3.75 10.42 1.99
CA ARG A 60 -4.46 9.47 2.86
C ARG A 60 -5.92 9.28 2.48
N GLN A 61 -6.62 10.38 2.17
CA GLN A 61 -8.03 10.36 1.74
C GLN A 61 -8.26 9.71 0.37
N LYS A 62 -7.22 9.54 -0.45
CA LYS A 62 -7.33 8.95 -1.79
C LYS A 62 -7.10 7.44 -1.79
N ILE A 63 -6.70 6.86 -0.66
CA ILE A 63 -6.33 5.44 -0.60
C ILE A 63 -7.47 4.61 -0.06
N LEU A 64 -7.87 3.61 -0.85
CA LEU A 64 -8.73 2.54 -0.42
C LEU A 64 -7.87 1.32 -0.11
N VAL A 65 -7.80 0.94 1.16
CA VAL A 65 -7.10 -0.27 1.60
C VAL A 65 -8.06 -1.45 1.52
N CYS A 66 -7.70 -2.47 0.74
CA CYS A 66 -8.46 -3.71 0.65
C CYS A 66 -7.54 -4.87 1.05
N GLY A 67 -7.89 -5.55 2.14
CA GLY A 67 -7.21 -6.75 2.60
C GLY A 67 -8.23 -7.83 2.96
N GLU A 68 -7.86 -9.09 2.82
CA GLU A 68 -8.67 -10.17 3.35
C GLU A 68 -8.74 -10.03 4.87
N PRO A 69 -9.95 -10.07 5.49
CA PRO A 69 -10.04 -10.15 6.92
C PRO A 69 -9.34 -11.44 7.35
N ASP A 70 -8.30 -11.29 8.18
CA ASP A 70 -7.63 -12.41 8.82
C ASP A 70 -8.72 -13.33 9.39
N ARG A 71 -8.79 -14.57 8.90
CA ARG A 71 -9.64 -15.58 9.52
C ARG A 71 -8.96 -15.91 10.84
N GLN A 72 -9.24 -15.14 11.89
CA GLN A 72 -9.15 -15.64 13.25
C GLN A 72 -10.14 -16.82 13.34
N THR A 73 -9.62 -18.01 13.03
CA THR A 73 -10.18 -19.29 13.46
C THR A 73 -10.43 -19.16 14.95
N GLY A 74 -11.72 -19.14 15.30
CA GLY A 74 -12.14 -18.96 16.67
C GLY A 74 -11.52 -20.02 17.57
N THR A 75 -11.01 -19.60 18.72
CA THR A 75 -11.12 -20.35 19.96
C THR A 75 -11.01 -19.36 21.11
N LEU A 76 -12.16 -18.92 21.63
CA LEU A 76 -12.27 -18.43 23.00
C LEU A 76 -12.61 -19.65 23.87
N PRO A 77 -11.76 -20.03 24.83
CA PRO A 77 -12.21 -20.52 26.12
C PRO A 77 -12.35 -19.37 27.14
#